data_AF-A0A7V8V5M1-F1
#
_entry.id   AF-A0A7V8V5M1-F1
#
_cell.length_a   1.000
_cell.length_b   1.000
_cell.length_c   1.000
_cell.angle_alpha   90.00
_cell.angle_beta   90.00
_cell.angle_gamma   90.00
#
_symmetry.space_group_name_H-M   'P 1'
#
loop_
_entity.id
_entity.type
_entity.pdbx_description
1 polymer ?
#
loop_
_entity_poly.entity_id
_entity_poly.type
_entity_poly.pdbx_seq_one_letter_code
_entity_poly.pdbx_strand_id
1 'polypeptide(L)'
;MFKNNEEAFVYLYDRQGILSVQVMLSAVRAYGADTGSVQVLTLLNGVDNSFDKKDEKALVAAMRYVEENLPQWQEDRVVPLPDGTQLTIDPALVPEEY
;
A
#
# COMPACT_ATOMS: atom_id res chain seq x y z
N MET A 1 5.37 15.05 11.07
CA MET A 1 4.61 13.81 11.32
C MET A 1 3.37 13.89 10.45
N PHE A 2 3.03 12.83 9.72
CA PHE A 2 1.83 12.82 8.85
C PHE A 2 0.58 13.04 9.70
N LYS A 3 -0.39 13.80 9.18
CA LYS A 3 -1.63 14.15 9.87
C LYS A 3 -2.63 12.99 9.89
N ASN A 4 -2.58 12.12 8.90
CA ASN A 4 -3.41 10.92 8.80
C ASN A 4 -2.72 9.84 7.94
N ASN A 5 -3.35 8.67 7.83
CA ASN A 5 -2.85 7.51 7.07
C ASN A 5 -2.80 7.79 5.55
N GLU A 6 -3.76 8.57 5.03
CA GLU A 6 -3.83 8.97 3.62
C GLU A 6 -2.64 9.85 3.20
N GLU A 7 -2.24 10.83 4.01
CA GLU A 7 -1.09 11.69 3.71
C GLU A 7 0.22 10.88 3.63
N ALA A 8 0.33 9.81 4.42
CA ALA A 8 1.46 8.89 4.33
C ALA A 8 1.41 8.04 3.04
N PHE A 9 0.22 7.64 2.60
CA PHE A 9 0.01 6.94 1.34
C PHE A 9 0.38 7.82 0.14
N VAL A 10 -0.08 9.07 0.10
CA VAL A 10 0.28 10.05 -0.94
C VAL A 10 1.79 10.28 -0.96
N TYR A 11 2.42 10.46 0.21
CA TYR A 11 3.86 10.66 0.31
C TYR A 11 4.67 9.49 -0.30
N LEU A 12 4.26 8.24 -0.07
CA LEU A 12 4.95 7.08 -0.66
C LEU A 12 4.69 6.98 -2.16
N TYR A 13 3.46 7.27 -2.60
CA TYR A 13 3.13 7.32 -4.02
C TYR A 13 3.99 8.34 -4.77
N ASP A 14 4.13 9.56 -4.25
CA ASP A 14 4.94 10.60 -4.89
C ASP A 14 6.41 10.19 -5.04
N ARG A 15 6.93 9.37 -4.12
CA ARG A 15 8.33 8.93 -4.13
C ARG A 15 8.60 7.69 -4.97
N GLN A 16 7.67 6.74 -4.96
CA GLN A 16 7.88 5.38 -5.48
C GLN A 16 6.89 5.01 -6.59
N GLY A 17 5.96 5.90 -6.90
CA GLY A 17 4.92 5.72 -7.90
C GLY A 17 4.00 4.53 -7.62
N ILE A 18 3.39 4.05 -8.70
CA ILE A 18 2.39 2.98 -8.70
C ILE A 18 2.89 1.65 -8.10
N LEU A 19 4.20 1.39 -8.17
CA LEU A 19 4.79 0.17 -7.62
C LEU A 19 4.56 0.07 -6.10
N SER A 20 4.67 1.19 -5.39
CA SER A 20 4.42 1.20 -3.94
C SER A 20 3.00 0.78 -3.59
N VAL A 21 2.03 1.22 -4.38
CA VAL A 21 0.61 0.89 -4.20
C VAL A 21 0.37 -0.60 -4.43
N GLN A 22 0.94 -1.17 -5.50
CA GLN A 22 0.81 -2.60 -5.81
C GLN A 22 1.43 -3.50 -4.73
N VAL A 23 2.59 -3.10 -4.20
CA VAL A 23 3.27 -3.82 -3.11
C VAL A 23 2.45 -3.75 -1.83
N MET A 24 1.95 -2.56 -1.47
CA MET A 24 1.12 -2.39 -0.28
C MET A 24 -0.18 -3.20 -0.37
N LEU A 25 -0.89 -3.15 -1.50
CA LEU A 25 -2.11 -3.94 -1.72
C LEU A 25 -1.84 -5.44 -1.58
N SER A 26 -0.77 -5.94 -2.19
CA SER A 26 -0.39 -7.35 -2.14
C SER A 26 -0.05 -7.79 -0.71
N ALA A 27 0.71 -6.97 0.03
CA ALA A 27 1.12 -7.27 1.39
C ALA A 27 -0.04 -7.17 2.39
N VAL A 28 -0.90 -6.16 2.29
CA VAL A 28 -2.10 -6.03 3.14
C VAL A 28 -3.05 -7.20 2.89
N ARG A 29 -3.28 -7.57 1.63
CA ARG A 29 -4.15 -8.72 1.30
C ARG A 29 -3.62 -10.03 1.87
N ALA A 30 -2.31 -10.26 1.80
CA ALA A 30 -1.71 -11.52 2.24
C ALA A 30 -1.54 -11.61 3.76
N TYR A 31 -1.29 -10.49 4.45
CA TYR A 31 -0.80 -10.50 5.84
C TYR A 31 -1.46 -9.47 6.76
N GLY A 32 -2.32 -8.60 6.26
CA GLY A 32 -2.79 -7.40 6.98
C GLY A 32 -1.72 -6.31 7.08
N ALA A 33 -2.08 -5.10 7.50
CA ALA A 33 -1.16 -3.96 7.52
C ALA A 33 0.01 -4.14 8.49
N ASP A 34 -0.25 -4.64 9.70
CA ASP A 34 0.78 -4.75 10.75
C ASP A 34 1.87 -5.78 10.37
N THR A 35 1.49 -6.98 9.90
CA THR A 35 2.47 -8.00 9.46
C THR A 35 3.04 -7.70 8.07
N GLY A 36 2.21 -7.18 7.16
CA GLY A 36 2.63 -6.81 5.81
C GLY A 36 3.68 -5.71 5.80
N SER A 37 3.58 -4.72 6.68
CA SER A 37 4.55 -3.62 6.76
C SER A 37 5.96 -4.11 7.09
N VAL A 38 6.09 -5.09 7.99
CA VAL A 38 7.38 -5.71 8.31
C VAL A 38 7.95 -6.46 7.10
N GLN A 39 7.11 -7.19 6.35
CA GLN A 39 7.55 -7.91 5.14
C GLN A 39 8.02 -6.95 4.05
N VAL A 40 7.27 -5.87 3.80
CA VAL A 40 7.64 -4.86 2.80
C VAL A 40 8.91 -4.11 3.21
N LEU A 41 9.06 -3.75 4.49
CA LEU A 41 10.31 -3.16 4.99
C LEU A 41 11.51 -4.09 4.82
N THR A 42 11.33 -5.38 5.10
CA THR A 42 12.41 -6.37 4.97
C THR A 42 12.84 -6.51 3.51
N LEU A 43 11.89 -6.54 2.58
CA LEU A 43 12.17 -6.60 1.14
C LEU A 43 12.87 -5.31 0.65
N LEU A 44 12.37 -4.13 1.04
CA LEU A 44 12.94 -2.86 0.59
C LEU A 44 14.34 -2.59 1.16
N ASN A 45 14.55 -2.85 2.45
CA ASN A 45 15.87 -2.71 3.09
C ASN A 45 16.90 -3.72 2.55
N GLY A 46 16.46 -4.86 2.02
CA GLY A 46 17.35 -5.83 1.37
C GLY A 46 17.78 -5.44 -0.05
N VAL A 47 17.08 -4.50 -0.68
CA VAL A 47 17.26 -4.14 -2.09
C VAL A 47 17.90 -2.76 -2.26
N ASP A 48 17.61 -1.79 -1.39
CA ASP A 48 18.14 -0.44 -1.53
C ASP A 48 18.32 0.27 -0.15
N ASN A 49 19.44 0.95 0.04
CA ASN A 49 19.73 1.76 1.24
C ASN A 49 19.06 3.15 1.20
N SER A 50 18.20 3.41 0.21
CA SER A 50 17.50 4.68 0.03
C SER A 50 16.28 4.85 0.94
N PHE A 51 15.85 3.80 1.66
CA PHE A 51 14.66 3.83 2.50
C PHE A 51 15.01 4.38 3.89
N ASP A 52 14.54 5.59 4.20
CA ASP A 52 14.86 6.25 5.47
C ASP A 52 13.80 5.98 6.55
N LYS A 53 14.09 6.33 7.80
CA LYS A 53 13.16 6.14 8.94
C LYS A 53 11.81 6.88 8.77
N LYS A 54 11.76 7.91 7.93
CA LYS A 54 10.52 8.63 7.63
C LYS A 54 9.68 7.80 6.67
N ASP A 55 10.31 7.18 5.68
CA ASP A 55 9.67 6.25 4.75
C ASP A 55 9.14 5.01 5.49
N GLU A 56 9.87 4.49 6.49
CA GLU A 56 9.38 3.36 7.32
C GLU A 56 8.09 3.69 8.06
N LYS A 57 8.05 4.87 8.70
CA LYS A 57 6.83 5.32 9.40
C LYS A 57 5.70 5.63 8.44
N ALA A 58 6.02 6.18 7.26
CA ALA A 58 5.04 6.42 6.22
C ALA A 58 4.43 5.09 5.76
N LEU A 59 5.24 4.05 5.58
CA LEU A 59 4.78 2.75 5.10
C LEU A 59 3.77 2.10 6.03
N VAL A 60 4.04 2.08 7.33
CA VAL A 60 3.08 1.51 8.31
C VAL A 60 1.74 2.24 8.25
N ALA A 61 1.76 3.58 8.21
CA ALA A 61 0.54 4.39 8.14
C ALA A 61 -0.19 4.23 6.78
N ALA A 62 0.55 4.21 5.68
CA ALA A 62 0.00 4.00 4.34
C ALA A 62 -0.63 2.62 4.17
N MET A 63 -0.02 1.57 4.74
CA MET A 63 -0.58 0.23 4.70
C MET A 63 -1.86 0.11 5.51
N ARG A 64 -1.99 0.87 6.62
CA ARG A 64 -3.27 0.98 7.35
C ARG A 64 -4.33 1.69 6.53
N TYR A 65 -3.97 2.76 5.82
CA TYR A 65 -4.89 3.39 4.87
C TYR A 65 -5.38 2.39 3.82
N VAL A 66 -4.46 1.60 3.25
CA VAL A 66 -4.83 0.56 2.29
C VAL A 66 -5.76 -0.47 2.93
N GLU A 67 -5.48 -0.96 4.13
CA GLU A 67 -6.33 -1.93 4.86
C GLU A 67 -7.73 -1.39 5.16
N GLU A 68 -7.84 -0.12 5.56
CA GLU A 68 -9.12 0.55 5.83
C GLU A 68 -10.01 0.65 4.59
N ASN A 69 -9.42 0.80 3.40
CA ASN A 69 -10.15 1.01 2.15
C ASN A 69 -10.22 -0.23 1.24
N LEU A 70 -9.41 -1.25 1.51
CA LEU A 70 -9.29 -2.45 0.67
C LEU A 70 -10.65 -3.13 0.41
N PRO A 71 -11.58 -3.28 1.38
CA PRO A 71 -12.87 -3.90 1.11
C PRO A 71 -13.67 -3.16 0.03
N GLN A 72 -13.73 -1.83 0.10
CA GLN A 72 -14.44 -1.00 -0.88
C GLN A 72 -13.74 -1.06 -2.24
N TRP A 73 -12.41 -0.95 -2.27
CA TRP A 73 -11.65 -1.01 -3.53
C TRP A 73 -11.74 -2.37 -4.21
N GLN A 74 -11.90 -3.46 -3.45
CA GLN A 74 -12.15 -4.79 -3.99
C GLN A 74 -13.55 -4.91 -4.60
N GLU A 75 -14.56 -4.33 -3.95
CA GLU A 75 -15.93 -4.27 -4.48
C GLU A 75 -16.00 -3.43 -5.78
N ASP A 76 -15.42 -2.24 -5.76
CA ASP A 76 -15.38 -1.32 -6.90
C ASP A 76 -14.36 -1.74 -7.98
N ARG A 77 -13.48 -2.69 -7.64
CA ARG A 77 -12.33 -3.15 -8.46
C ARG A 77 -11.38 -2.03 -8.88
N VAL A 78 -11.34 -0.96 -8.10
CA VAL A 78 -10.59 0.25 -8.41
C VAL A 78 -9.92 0.79 -7.17
N VAL A 79 -8.64 1.14 -7.30
CA VAL A 79 -7.90 1.92 -6.31
C VAL A 79 -7.70 3.33 -6.87
N PRO A 80 -8.25 4.37 -6.22
CA PRO A 80 -7.98 5.75 -6.60
C PRO A 80 -6.54 6.11 -6.27
N LEU A 81 -5.82 6.65 -7.26
CA LEU A 81 -4.44 7.10 -7.10
C LEU A 81 -4.40 8.61 -6.78
N PRO A 82 -3.35 9.08 -6.06
CA PRO A 82 -3.25 10.49 -5.65
C PRO A 82 -3.22 11.51 -6.79
N ASP A 83 -2.81 11.09 -7.99
CA ASP A 83 -2.79 11.93 -9.19
C ASP A 83 -4.15 12.02 -9.90
N GLY A 84 -5.20 11.43 -9.32
CA GLY A 84 -6.55 11.40 -9.88
C GLY A 84 -6.77 10.28 -10.89
N THR A 85 -5.76 9.45 -11.17
CA THR A 85 -5.92 8.25 -11.98
C THR A 85 -6.46 7.08 -11.14
N GLN A 86 -6.78 5.96 -11.80
CA GLN A 86 -7.36 4.79 -11.18
C GLN A 86 -6.54 3.56 -11.56
N LEU A 87 -6.15 2.76 -10.55
CA LEU A 87 -5.58 1.45 -10.74
C LEU A 87 -6.69 0.41 -10.67
N THR A 88 -6.94 -0.31 -11.75
CA THR A 88 -7.88 -1.44 -11.75
C THR A 88 -7.27 -2.63 -11.03
N ILE A 89 -8.00 -3.18 -10.06
CA ILE A 89 -7.62 -4.44 -9.42
C ILE A 89 -7.98 -5.58 -10.37
N ASP A 90 -6.98 -6.37 -10.76
CA ASP A 90 -7.22 -7.55 -11.60
C ASP A 90 -8.15 -8.53 -10.88
N PRO A 91 -9.25 -8.99 -11.49
CA PRO A 91 -10.14 -9.98 -10.90
C PRO A 91 -9.45 -11.31 -10.53
N ALA A 92 -8.33 -11.67 -11.17
CA ALA A 92 -7.51 -12.82 -10.77
C ALA A 92 -6.87 -12.64 -9.37
N LEU A 93 -6.84 -11.42 -8.85
CA LEU A 93 -6.39 -11.07 -7.51
C LEU A 93 -7.56 -10.91 -6.52
N VAL A 94 -8.78 -11.30 -6.89
CA VAL A 94 -9.91 -11.44 -5.96
C VAL A 94 -10.01 -12.93 -5.63
N PRO A 95 -9.98 -13.35 -4.35
CA PRO A 95 -10.21 -14.76 -4.04
C PRO A 95 -11.60 -15.16 -4.53
N GLU A 96 -11.72 -16.25 -5.26
CA GLU A 96 -13.02 -16.92 -5.42
C GLU A 96 -13.45 -17.35 -4.01
N GLU A 97 -14.57 -16.81 -3.51
CA GLU A 97 -15.21 -17.35 -2.32
C GLU A 97 -15.58 -18.81 -2.62
N TYR A 98 -14.92 -19.75 -1.93
CA TYR A 98 -15.25 -21.18 -1.93
C TYR A 98 -16.20 -21.52 -0.78
#